data_AF-A0A4Q4BQH1-F1
#
_entry.id   AF-A0A4Q4BQH1-F1
#
_cell.length_a   1.000
_cell.length_b   1.000
_cell.length_c   1.000
_cell.angle_alpha   90.00
_cell.angle_beta   90.00
_cell.angle_gamma   90.00
#
_symmetry.space_group_name_H-M   'P 1'
#
loop_
_entity.id
_entity.type
_entity.pdbx_description
1 polymer ?
#
loop_
_entity_poly.entity_id
_entity_poly.type
_entity_poly.pdbx_seq_one_letter_code
_entity_poly.pdbx_strand_id
1 'polypeptide(L)'
;MSDILIGGVPFLALSHRDGRFIRLAGLFAFARREPSGIYHVLHLEMTEVIARDAGPAHGRWGWALSVGMNTLLVHGFGQPAILTQDAPLDWETVTWHPEARVNFLDDEDVSEADLSPLLAGDRARKGR
;
A
#
# COMPACT_ATOMS: atom_id res chain seq x y z
N MET A 1 6.15 17.74 12.94
CA MET A 1 6.10 17.15 11.59
C MET A 1 4.63 17.11 11.22
N SER A 2 4.25 17.65 10.06
CA SER A 2 2.89 17.49 9.55
C SER A 2 2.69 16.02 9.15
N ASP A 3 1.52 15.46 9.46
CA ASP A 3 1.18 14.10 9.07
C ASP A 3 1.09 14.00 7.53
N ILE A 4 1.61 12.91 6.96
CA ILE A 4 1.48 12.61 5.53
C ILE A 4 0.30 11.66 5.37
N LEU A 5 -0.82 12.21 4.95
CA LEU A 5 -2.08 11.48 4.76
C LEU A 5 -2.37 11.30 3.27
N ILE A 6 -2.68 10.06 2.90
CA ILE A 6 -3.21 9.65 1.59
C ILE A 6 -4.52 8.91 1.86
N GLY A 7 -5.65 9.46 1.42
CA GLY A 7 -6.98 8.90 1.73
C GLY A 7 -7.25 8.69 3.23
N GLY A 8 -6.69 9.53 4.10
CA GLY A 8 -6.78 9.44 5.56
C GLY A 8 -5.84 8.42 6.21
N VAL A 9 -5.04 7.69 5.44
CA VAL A 9 -4.04 6.74 5.96
C VAL A 9 -2.71 7.47 6.19
N PRO A 10 -2.08 7.32 7.37
CA PRO A 10 -0.80 7.96 7.67
C PRO A 10 0.39 7.20 7.08
N PHE A 11 1.31 7.93 6.45
CA PHE A 11 2.54 7.41 5.86
C PHE A 11 3.79 7.99 6.52
N LEU A 12 4.82 7.15 6.64
CA LEU A 12 6.17 7.56 6.98
C LEU A 12 6.96 7.86 5.69
N ALA A 13 7.65 8.99 5.63
CA ALA A 13 8.57 9.29 4.53
C ALA A 13 9.98 8.74 4.80
N LEU A 14 10.50 7.99 3.84
CA LEU A 14 11.84 7.44 3.82
C LEU A 14 12.57 7.84 2.53
N SER A 15 13.90 7.68 2.49
CA SER A 15 14.58 7.73 1.19
C SER A 15 14.06 6.61 0.30
N HIS A 16 13.91 6.87 -0.99
CA HIS A 16 13.62 5.80 -1.96
C HIS A 16 14.64 4.65 -1.92
N ARG A 17 15.85 4.89 -1.41
CA ARG A 17 16.90 3.87 -1.25
C ARG A 17 16.71 2.95 -0.05
N ASP A 18 15.84 3.32 0.88
CA ASP A 18 15.67 2.62 2.16
C ASP A 18 14.54 1.57 2.12
N GLY A 19 13.73 1.53 1.05
CA GLY A 19 12.67 0.53 0.88
C GLY A 19 13.15 -0.90 1.05
N ARG A 20 14.40 -1.17 0.64
CA ARG A 20 15.08 -2.47 0.78
C ARG A 20 15.25 -2.97 2.21
N PHE A 21 14.91 -2.20 3.24
CA PHE A 21 14.99 -2.59 4.65
C PHE A 21 13.63 -2.95 5.28
N ILE A 22 12.54 -2.73 4.56
CA ILE A 22 11.17 -2.86 5.12
C ILE A 22 10.63 -4.26 4.84
N ARG A 23 10.72 -5.15 5.83
CA ARG A 23 10.33 -6.57 5.74
C ARG A 23 8.85 -6.81 6.05
N LEU A 24 8.00 -5.80 5.91
CA LEU A 24 6.58 -5.85 6.28
C LEU A 24 5.70 -5.78 5.04
N ALA A 25 4.51 -6.37 5.14
CA ALA A 25 3.38 -6.08 4.27
C ALA A 25 2.86 -4.66 4.54
N GLY A 26 2.30 -4.02 3.52
CA GLY A 26 1.84 -2.65 3.65
C GLY A 26 1.52 -1.95 2.34
N LEU A 27 1.19 -0.68 2.47
CA LEU A 27 1.14 0.27 1.37
C LEU A 27 2.50 0.95 1.23
N PHE A 28 2.95 1.13 0.00
CA PHE A 28 4.06 2.02 -0.31
C PHE A 28 3.70 2.95 -1.47
N ALA A 29 4.25 4.15 -1.46
CA ALA A 29 4.13 5.08 -2.58
C ALA A 29 5.49 5.61 -3.00
N PHE A 30 5.74 5.62 -4.31
CA PHE A 30 6.83 6.40 -4.88
C PHE A 30 6.42 7.86 -4.91
N ALA A 31 7.25 8.73 -4.36
CA ALA A 31 6.96 10.15 -4.26
C ALA A 31 8.17 11.03 -4.57
N ARG A 32 7.86 12.25 -4.98
CA ARG A 32 8.81 13.37 -5.00
C ARG A 32 8.45 14.33 -3.87
N ARG A 33 9.40 14.61 -2.98
CA ARG A 33 9.28 15.69 -2.00
C ARG A 33 9.68 17.02 -2.64
N GLU A 34 8.74 17.96 -2.69
CA GLU A 34 8.98 19.32 -3.17
C GLU A 34 9.75 20.16 -2.15
N PRO A 35 10.42 21.25 -2.57
CA PRO A 35 11.04 22.22 -1.66
C PRO A 35 10.06 22.83 -0.66
N SER A 36 8.77 22.94 -1.04
CA SER A 36 7.68 23.39 -0.16
C SER A 36 7.37 22.42 0.98
N GLY A 37 7.83 21.18 0.88
CA GLY A 37 7.52 20.10 1.83
C GLY A 37 6.30 19.24 1.45
N ILE A 38 5.59 19.58 0.36
CA ILE A 38 4.50 18.76 -0.18
C ILE A 38 5.07 17.52 -0.87
N TYR A 39 4.41 16.38 -0.71
CA TYR A 39 4.75 15.16 -1.43
C TYR A 39 3.87 15.02 -2.67
N HIS A 40 4.51 14.78 -3.81
CA HIS A 40 3.86 14.48 -5.07
C HIS A 40 3.92 12.98 -5.33
N VAL A 41 2.78 12.30 -5.27
CA VAL A 41 2.66 10.85 -5.43
C VAL A 41 2.72 10.47 -6.91
N LEU A 42 3.58 9.51 -7.22
CA LEU A 42 3.86 9.01 -8.56
C LEU A 42 3.28 7.61 -8.77
N HIS A 43 3.25 6.80 -7.71
CA HIS A 43 2.71 5.44 -7.73
C HIS A 43 2.32 5.07 -6.31
N LEU A 44 1.20 4.37 -6.13
CA LEU A 44 0.78 3.80 -4.85
C LEU A 44 0.50 2.30 -5.05
N GLU A 45 1.02 1.47 -4.16
CA GLU A 45 0.83 0.02 -4.27
C GLU A 45 0.70 -0.67 -2.91
N MET A 46 -0.15 -1.69 -2.85
CA MET A 46 -0.24 -2.64 -1.74
C MET A 46 0.58 -3.90 -2.05
N THR A 47 1.35 -4.37 -1.07
CA THR A 47 2.24 -5.53 -1.23
C THR A 47 2.32 -6.34 0.07
N GLU A 48 2.57 -7.64 -0.09
CA GLU A 48 2.92 -8.55 1.00
C GLU A 48 4.33 -8.28 1.57
N VAL A 49 5.25 -7.73 0.78
CA VAL A 49 6.64 -7.49 1.19
C VAL A 49 7.20 -6.23 0.51
N ILE A 50 7.17 -5.09 1.22
CA ILE A 50 7.63 -3.79 0.69
C ILE A 50 9.07 -3.85 0.15
N ALA A 51 10.01 -4.50 0.86
CA ALA A 51 11.39 -4.57 0.39
C ALA A 51 11.60 -5.35 -0.92
N ARG A 52 10.64 -6.20 -1.31
CA ARG A 52 10.66 -6.91 -2.59
C ARG A 52 10.20 -5.99 -3.71
N ASP A 53 9.11 -5.26 -3.47
CA ASP A 53 8.36 -4.59 -4.54
C ASP A 53 8.69 -3.08 -4.64
N ALA A 54 9.15 -2.43 -3.57
CA ALA A 54 9.55 -1.01 -3.59
C ALA A 54 11.02 -0.81 -4.02
N GLY A 55 11.40 -1.29 -5.21
CA GLY A 55 12.79 -1.25 -5.67
C GLY A 55 12.97 -1.27 -7.20
N PRO A 56 14.23 -1.33 -7.69
CA PRO A 56 14.56 -1.26 -9.12
C PRO A 56 13.90 -2.29 -10.03
N ALA A 57 13.47 -3.43 -9.48
CA ALA A 57 12.74 -4.46 -10.22
C ALA A 57 11.28 -4.07 -10.51
N HIS A 58 10.75 -3.04 -9.85
CA HIS A 58 9.37 -2.61 -10.01
C HIS A 58 9.15 -1.93 -11.36
N GLY A 59 8.07 -2.29 -12.06
CA GLY A 59 7.80 -1.81 -13.42
C GLY A 59 7.70 -0.28 -13.56
N ARG A 60 7.31 0.42 -12.50
CA ARG A 60 7.26 1.90 -12.47
C ARG A 60 8.51 2.59 -11.94
N TRP A 61 9.52 1.85 -11.47
CA TRP A 61 10.70 2.44 -10.82
C TRP A 61 11.47 3.40 -11.73
N GLY A 62 11.76 2.96 -12.96
CA GLY A 62 12.51 3.77 -13.93
C GLY A 62 11.79 5.06 -14.30
N TRP A 63 10.48 5.00 -14.52
CA TRP A 63 9.64 6.16 -14.78
C TRP A 63 9.55 7.09 -13.55
N ALA A 64 9.37 6.54 -12.35
CA ALA A 64 9.31 7.34 -11.13
C ALA A 64 10.61 8.12 -10.92
N LEU A 65 11.77 7.49 -11.15
CA LEU A 65 13.07 8.17 -11.12
C LEU A 65 13.19 9.26 -12.19
N SER A 66 12.71 9.03 -13.42
CA SER A 66 12.81 10.03 -14.50
C SER A 66 11.99 11.29 -14.24
N VAL A 67 10.90 11.19 -13.46
CA VAL A 67 10.08 12.33 -13.02
C VAL A 67 10.50 12.90 -11.65
N GLY A 68 11.61 12.40 -11.09
CA GLY A 68 12.26 12.99 -9.91
C GLY A 68 11.91 12.34 -8.58
N MET A 69 11.51 11.06 -8.55
CA MET A 69 11.31 10.31 -7.30
C MET A 69 12.54 10.43 -6.40
N ASN A 70 12.31 10.83 -5.15
CA ASN A 70 13.35 10.89 -4.13
C ASN A 70 12.90 10.27 -2.79
N THR A 71 11.61 10.03 -2.62
CA THR A 71 10.99 9.56 -1.38
C THR A 71 10.20 8.28 -1.61
N LEU A 72 10.26 7.39 -0.63
CA LEU A 72 9.32 6.30 -0.47
C LEU A 72 8.42 6.62 0.72
N LEU A 73 7.12 6.72 0.49
CA LEU A 73 6.14 6.81 1.55
C LEU A 73 5.72 5.40 1.92
N VAL A 74 5.69 5.05 3.21
CA VAL A 74 5.32 3.70 3.65
C VAL A 74 4.32 3.70 4.79
N HIS A 75 3.38 2.77 4.71
CA HIS A 75 2.47 2.43 5.78
C HIS A 75 2.51 0.90 5.96
N GLY A 76 3.11 0.43 7.05
CA GLY A 76 3.09 -0.98 7.40
C GLY A 76 1.85 -1.31 8.23
N PHE A 77 1.22 -2.47 8.00
CA PHE A 77 0.07 -2.95 8.78
C PHE A 77 0.45 -3.46 10.19
N GLY A 78 1.55 -2.95 10.77
CA GLY A 78 2.24 -3.56 11.90
C GLY A 78 1.55 -3.43 13.26
N GLN A 79 0.65 -2.47 13.45
CA GLN A 79 -0.31 -2.35 14.56
C GLN A 79 -1.36 -1.27 14.23
N PRO A 80 -2.60 -1.34 14.78
CA PRO A 80 -3.58 -0.28 14.60
C PRO A 80 -3.02 1.05 15.12
N ALA A 81 -2.97 2.06 14.27
CA ALA A 81 -2.73 3.43 14.74
C ALA A 81 -3.89 3.80 15.67
N ILE A 82 -3.60 4.16 16.92
CA ILE A 82 -4.59 4.73 17.83
C ILE A 82 -4.95 6.10 17.26
N LEU A 83 -6.12 6.21 16.63
CA LEU A 83 -6.64 7.46 16.11
C LEU A 83 -7.20 8.28 17.28
N THR A 84 -6.56 9.40 17.59
CA THR A 84 -7.13 10.43 18.47
C THR A 84 -8.36 11.05 17.81
N GLN A 85 -9.47 11.17 18.54
CA GLN A 85 -10.77 11.66 18.04
C GLN A 85 -10.76 13.09 17.46
N ASP A 86 -9.68 13.84 17.68
CA ASP A 86 -9.53 15.23 17.26
C ASP A 86 -8.67 15.41 15.99
N ALA A 87 -8.39 14.35 15.23
CA ALA A 87 -7.60 14.45 14.00
C ALA A 87 -8.38 15.25 12.92
N PRO A 88 -7.87 16.41 12.46
CA PRO A 88 -8.52 17.17 11.39
C PRO A 88 -8.58 16.38 10.08
N LEU A 89 -9.72 16.49 9.39
CA LEU A 89 -10.17 15.72 8.22
C LEU A 89 -9.47 16.08 6.88
N ASP A 90 -8.21 16.52 6.88
CA ASP A 90 -7.48 16.64 5.62
C ASP A 90 -7.08 15.24 5.16
N TRP A 91 -8.03 14.54 4.53
CA TRP A 91 -7.86 13.16 4.06
C TRP A 91 -6.74 13.03 3.02
N GLU A 92 -6.29 14.15 2.45
CA GLU A 92 -5.22 14.20 1.48
C GLU A 92 -4.29 15.37 1.79
N THR A 93 -3.03 15.08 2.11
CA THR A 93 -1.97 16.10 2.29
C THR A 93 -0.97 16.11 1.14
N VAL A 94 -1.16 15.21 0.18
CA VAL A 94 -0.30 15.00 -0.97
C VAL A 94 -0.97 15.55 -2.22
N THR A 95 -0.16 15.74 -3.26
CA THR A 95 -0.67 15.95 -4.62
C THR A 95 -0.38 14.70 -5.45
N TRP A 96 -1.12 14.50 -6.54
CA TRP A 96 -0.95 13.33 -7.41
C TRP A 96 -0.38 13.73 -8.77
N HIS A 97 0.53 12.92 -9.30
CA HIS A 97 0.96 13.05 -10.68
C HIS A 97 -0.18 12.60 -11.61
N PRO A 98 -0.45 13.27 -12.74
CA PRO A 98 -1.55 12.90 -13.64
C PRO A 98 -1.44 11.46 -14.18
N GLU A 99 -0.22 10.94 -14.29
CA GLU A 99 0.07 9.56 -14.72
C GLU A 99 0.30 8.57 -13.55
N ALA A 100 -0.02 8.99 -12.32
CA ALA A 100 0.09 8.11 -11.17
C ALA A 100 -0.82 6.89 -11.35
N ARG A 101 -0.33 5.73 -10.88
CA ARG A 101 -1.12 4.49 -10.85
C ARG A 101 -1.27 4.05 -9.41
N VAL A 102 -2.38 3.38 -9.17
CA VAL A 102 -2.70 2.76 -7.90
C VAL A 102 -2.94 1.28 -8.18
N ASN A 103 -2.17 0.43 -7.51
CA ASN A 103 -2.27 -1.02 -7.59
C ASN A 103 -2.62 -1.55 -6.20
N PHE A 104 -3.82 -2.09 -6.02
CA PHE A 104 -4.13 -2.87 -4.82
C PHE A 104 -3.93 -4.36 -5.13
N LEU A 105 -3.73 -5.18 -4.11
CA LEU A 105 -3.85 -6.63 -4.29
C LEU A 105 -5.30 -6.88 -4.72
N ASP A 106 -5.50 -7.39 -5.94
CA ASP A 106 -6.82 -7.78 -6.41
C ASP A 106 -7.37 -8.88 -5.48
N ASP A 107 -8.65 -8.81 -5.11
CA ASP A 107 -9.35 -9.89 -4.38
C ASP A 107 -9.47 -11.20 -5.22
N GLU A 108 -8.92 -11.25 -6.43
CA GLU A 108 -9.06 -12.35 -7.39
C GLU A 108 -8.11 -13.55 -7.17
N ASP A 109 -7.39 -13.61 -6.05
CA ASP A 109 -6.65 -14.82 -5.62
C ASP A 109 -7.31 -15.52 -4.42
N VAL A 110 -8.56 -15.19 -4.07
CA VAL A 110 -9.42 -16.15 -3.36
C VAL A 110 -10.09 -17.02 -4.42
N SER A 111 -9.33 -17.96 -4.99
CA SER A 111 -9.95 -18.98 -5.83
C SER A 111 -11.08 -19.65 -5.05
N GLU A 112 -12.29 -19.65 -5.61
CA GLU A 112 -13.49 -20.32 -5.12
C GLU A 112 -13.29 -21.85 -4.93
N ALA A 113 -12.10 -22.37 -5.26
CA ALA A 113 -11.68 -23.74 -5.11
C ALA A 113 -11.46 -24.20 -3.65
N ASP A 114 -11.37 -23.29 -2.67
CA ASP A 114 -11.11 -23.65 -1.27
C ASP A 114 -12.36 -23.66 -0.36
N LEU A 115 -13.57 -23.51 -0.92
CA LEU A 115 -14.84 -23.65 -0.18
C LEU A 115 -15.53 -25.02 -0.33
N SER A 116 -14.82 -26.05 -0.80
CA SER A 116 -15.36 -27.43 -0.85
C SER A 116 -14.40 -28.43 -0.20
N PRO A 117 -14.57 -28.65 1.12
CA PRO A 117 -15.20 -29.91 1.53
C PRO A 117 -16.30 -29.79 2.61
N LEU A 118 -16.67 -28.58 3.05
CA LEU A 118 -17.59 -28.40 4.18
C LEU A 118 -19.10 -28.61 3.86
N LEU A 119 -19.46 -28.89 2.61
CA LEU A 119 -20.84 -29.25 2.21
C LEU A 119 -21.01 -30.70 1.74
N ALA A 120 -19.96 -31.51 1.79
CA ALA A 120 -20.03 -32.94 1.46
C ALA A 120 -20.17 -33.80 2.74
N GLY A 121 -21.26 -33.60 3.48
CA GLY A 121 -21.40 -34.29 4.76
C GLY A 121 -22.77 -34.30 5.42
N ASP A 122 -23.90 -34.30 4.68
CA ASP A 122 -25.16 -34.73 5.31
C ASP A 122 -26.23 -35.30 4.35
N ARG A 123 -25.85 -36.31 3.57
CA ARG A 123 -26.84 -37.17 2.90
C ARG A 123 -26.48 -38.64 3.05
N ALA A 124 -26.65 -39.18 4.26
CA ALA A 124 -26.83 -40.61 4.44
C ALA A 124 -27.49 -40.94 5.79
N ARG A 125 -28.83 -40.94 5.84
CA ARG A 125 -29.58 -41.96 6.57
C ARG A 125 -31.05 -41.98 6.14
N LYS A 126 -31.35 -42.89 5.22
CA LYS A 126 -32.71 -43.41 4.99
C LYS A 126 -32.65 -44.91 5.23
N GLY A 127 -33.44 -45.38 6.20
CA GLY A 127 -34.03 -46.72 6.26
C GLY A 127 -33.16 -47.84 6.82
N ARG A 128 -33.46 -48.27 8.04
CA ARG A 128 -33.92 -49.63 8.29
C ARG A 128 -34.83 -49.68 9.52
#